data_AF-A0A315WXG2-F1
#
_entry.id   AF-A0A315WXG2-F1
#
_cell.length_a   1.000
_cell.length_b   1.000
_cell.length_c   1.000
_cell.angle_alpha   90.00
_cell.angle_beta   90.00
_cell.angle_gamma   90.00
#
_symmetry.space_group_name_H-M   'P 1'
#
loop_
_entity.id
_entity.type
_entity.pdbx_description
1 polymer ?
#
loop_
_entity_poly.entity_id
_entity_poly.type
_entity_poly.pdbx_seq_one_letter_code
_entity_poly.pdbx_strand_id
1 'polypeptide(L)'
;METLNGFSSQRNILCLFDVDGTLTPPREKIDPELDEFFQTLRRKVKIGIVGGSDYPKIAEQLGEGDDVIHKFDYVFAENGTVQYKDGKLFSKHAIQNHLGEELLQDLINFCLRYMGLIKLPKKRGTFIEFRNGMINISPIGRSCTQEERIEFSEIDKREKIREKFVAALKKEFAGKGLRFTKGDVM
;
A
#
# COMPACT_ATOMS: atom_id res chain seq x y z
N MET A 1 18.28 -30.03 21.39
CA MET A 1 17.44 -28.91 20.90
C MET A 1 17.47 -28.98 19.39
N GLU A 2 16.35 -29.28 18.76
CA GLU A 2 16.28 -29.42 17.31
C GLU A 2 16.30 -28.04 16.64
N THR A 3 17.37 -27.77 15.90
CA THR A 3 17.48 -26.63 15.00
C THR A 3 16.89 -27.02 13.65
N LEU A 4 15.69 -26.54 13.34
CA LEU A 4 15.19 -26.52 11.97
C LEU A 4 15.79 -25.27 11.28
N ASN A 5 16.51 -25.49 10.17
CA ASN A 5 17.16 -24.43 9.38
C ASN A 5 18.14 -23.51 10.14
N GLY A 6 18.81 -24.02 11.18
CA GLY A 6 19.82 -23.26 11.93
C GLY A 6 19.25 -22.20 12.90
N PHE A 7 17.94 -22.15 13.09
CA PHE A 7 17.30 -21.27 14.07
C PHE A 7 16.80 -22.05 15.29
N SER A 8 16.83 -21.42 16.47
CA SER A 8 16.21 -21.96 17.67
C SER A 8 14.70 -22.08 17.48
N SER A 9 14.12 -23.22 17.88
CA SER A 9 12.68 -23.50 17.79
C SER A 9 11.82 -22.64 18.74
N GLN A 10 12.42 -21.81 19.60
CA GLN A 10 11.75 -21.01 20.63
C GLN A 10 11.74 -19.49 20.37
N ARG A 11 11.93 -19.03 19.12
CA ARG A 11 11.82 -17.59 18.80
C ARG A 11 10.36 -17.12 18.92
N ASN A 12 9.97 -16.68 20.12
CA ASN A 12 8.61 -16.23 20.45
C ASN A 12 8.42 -14.70 20.40
N ILE A 13 9.51 -13.96 20.18
CA ILE A 13 9.48 -12.50 20.00
C ILE A 13 9.52 -12.20 18.51
N LEU A 14 8.65 -11.28 18.05
CA LEU A 14 8.66 -10.71 16.71
C LEU A 14 9.01 -9.22 16.80
N CYS A 15 10.06 -8.81 16.09
CA CYS A 15 10.33 -7.41 15.81
C CYS A 15 9.80 -7.08 14.40
N LEU A 16 8.87 -6.13 14.32
CA LEU A 16 8.24 -5.69 13.08
C LEU A 16 8.67 -4.26 12.76
N PHE A 17 9.14 -4.04 11.54
CA PHE A 17 9.73 -2.76 11.12
C PHE A 17 8.97 -2.17 9.93
N ASP A 18 8.80 -0.86 9.92
CA ASP A 18 8.47 -0.12 8.70
C ASP A 18 9.67 -0.15 7.73
N VAL A 19 9.46 0.17 6.46
CA VAL A 19 10.52 0.14 5.42
C VAL A 19 11.14 1.52 5.22
N ASP A 20 10.45 2.41 4.51
CA ASP A 20 10.97 3.74 4.15
C ASP A 20 11.15 4.62 5.41
N GLY A 21 12.32 5.22 5.57
CA GLY A 21 12.68 6.07 6.71
C GLY A 21 13.00 5.30 8.00
N THR A 22 12.86 3.97 8.00
CA THR A 22 13.21 3.11 9.15
C THR A 22 14.36 2.16 8.81
N LEU A 23 14.25 1.38 7.73
CA LEU A 23 15.29 0.45 7.27
C LEU A 23 16.11 1.03 6.12
N THR A 24 15.50 1.89 5.32
CA THR A 24 16.13 2.49 4.14
C THR A 24 15.79 3.97 4.08
N PRO A 25 16.64 4.81 3.45
CA PRO A 25 16.16 6.09 2.95
C PRO A 25 14.98 5.86 1.97
N PRO A 26 14.04 6.82 1.85
CA PRO A 26 12.86 6.63 1.01
C PRO A 26 13.20 6.19 -0.42
N ARG A 27 12.70 5.02 -0.83
CA ARG A 27 12.93 4.39 -2.15
C ARG A 27 14.38 4.04 -2.48
N GLU A 28 15.27 3.97 -1.49
CA GLU A 28 16.64 3.54 -1.68
C GLU A 28 16.87 2.12 -1.15
N LYS A 29 18.02 1.53 -1.50
CA LYS A 29 18.44 0.21 -1.03
C LYS A 29 18.89 0.25 0.43
N ILE A 30 18.74 -0.88 1.11
CA ILE A 30 19.27 -1.08 2.46
C ILE A 30 20.79 -1.00 2.46
N ASP A 31 21.33 -0.36 3.49
CA ASP A 31 22.76 -0.36 3.76
C ASP A 31 23.25 -1.79 4.10
N PRO A 32 24.36 -2.27 3.51
CA PRO A 32 24.84 -3.62 3.75
C PRO A 32 25.15 -3.95 5.22
N GLU A 33 25.66 -2.99 6.00
CA GLU A 33 25.96 -3.21 7.43
C GLU A 33 24.67 -3.38 8.23
N LEU A 34 23.65 -2.59 7.90
CA LEU A 34 22.33 -2.71 8.50
C LEU A 34 21.68 -4.06 8.16
N ASP A 35 21.79 -4.49 6.91
CA ASP A 35 21.28 -5.80 6.50
C ASP A 35 21.93 -6.96 7.26
N GLU A 36 23.26 -6.93 7.42
CA GLU A 36 23.99 -7.92 8.23
C GLU A 36 23.55 -7.92 9.70
N PHE A 37 23.31 -6.73 10.27
CA PHE A 37 22.75 -6.59 11.61
C PHE A 37 21.39 -7.30 11.72
N PHE A 38 20.49 -7.13 10.75
CA PHE A 38 19.19 -7.81 10.75
C PHE A 38 19.32 -9.32 10.63
N GLN A 39 20.24 -9.82 9.80
CA GLN A 39 20.50 -11.27 9.72
C GLN A 39 21.03 -11.84 11.05
N THR A 40 21.83 -11.06 11.78
CA THR A 40 22.29 -11.41 13.12
C THR A 40 21.15 -11.37 14.14
N LEU A 41 20.29 -10.35 14.09
CA LEU A 41 19.12 -10.21 14.97
C LEU A 41 18.13 -11.37 14.77
N ARG A 42 17.92 -11.79 13.52
CA ARG A 42 17.02 -12.90 13.15
C ARG A 42 17.40 -14.24 13.81
N ARG A 43 18.68 -14.45 14.14
CA ARG A 43 19.13 -15.64 14.88
C ARG A 43 18.55 -15.68 16.31
N LYS A 44 18.24 -14.53 16.89
CA LYS A 44 17.74 -14.38 18.27
C LYS A 44 16.22 -14.25 18.34
N VAL A 45 15.62 -13.50 17.43
CA VAL A 45 14.17 -13.21 17.40
C VAL A 45 13.62 -13.40 15.98
N LYS A 46 12.30 -13.48 15.83
CA LYS A 46 11.71 -13.36 14.51
C LYS A 46 11.75 -11.90 14.06
N ILE A 47 12.04 -11.68 12.79
CA ILE A 47 12.00 -10.35 12.19
C ILE A 47 10.99 -10.32 11.06
N GLY A 48 10.29 -9.20 10.93
CA GLY A 48 9.42 -8.96 9.80
C GLY A 48 9.39 -7.50 9.41
N ILE A 49 8.91 -7.25 8.20
CA ILE A 49 8.74 -5.91 7.65
C ILE A 49 7.29 -5.66 7.27
N VAL A 50 6.86 -4.41 7.37
CA VAL A 50 5.55 -3.93 6.90
C VAL A 50 5.74 -2.64 6.12
N GLY A 51 5.11 -2.54 4.95
CA GLY A 51 5.19 -1.32 4.13
C GLY A 51 3.92 -1.10 3.32
N GLY A 52 3.64 0.17 3.03
CA GLY A 52 2.51 0.55 2.16
C GLY A 52 2.75 0.29 0.67
N SER A 53 4.01 0.08 0.28
CA SER A 53 4.42 -0.25 -1.09
C SER A 53 4.01 -1.67 -1.49
N ASP A 54 3.93 -1.91 -2.80
CA ASP A 54 3.79 -3.24 -3.36
C ASP A 54 5.06 -4.08 -3.11
N TYR A 55 4.91 -5.41 -3.19
CA TYR A 55 6.00 -6.34 -2.92
C TYR A 55 7.24 -6.11 -3.81
N PRO A 56 7.13 -5.90 -5.14
CA PRO A 56 8.31 -5.65 -5.98
C PRO A 56 9.17 -4.47 -5.52
N LYS A 57 8.55 -3.37 -5.08
CA LYS A 57 9.30 -2.22 -4.54
C LYS A 57 10.02 -2.56 -3.24
N ILE A 58 9.34 -3.24 -2.32
CA ILE A 58 9.97 -3.68 -1.07
C ILE A 58 11.15 -4.62 -1.36
N ALA A 59 10.99 -5.52 -2.33
CA ALA A 59 12.02 -6.46 -2.75
C ALA A 59 13.24 -5.74 -3.36
N GLU A 60 13.02 -4.72 -4.19
CA GLU A 60 14.09 -3.88 -4.76
C GLU A 60 14.92 -3.16 -3.68
N GLN A 61 14.26 -2.71 -2.60
CA GLN A 61 14.94 -1.99 -1.52
C GLN A 61 15.72 -2.91 -0.58
N LEU A 62 15.21 -4.11 -0.29
CA LEU A 62 15.71 -4.95 0.80
C LEU A 62 16.42 -6.23 0.34
N GLY A 63 16.52 -6.45 -0.97
CA GLY A 63 17.20 -7.62 -1.51
C GLY A 63 17.45 -7.53 -3.02
N GLU A 64 17.82 -8.67 -3.58
CA GLU A 64 17.95 -8.86 -5.02
C GLU A 64 16.91 -9.87 -5.49
N GLY A 65 16.07 -9.49 -6.46
CA GLY A 65 14.96 -10.34 -6.89
C GLY A 65 14.00 -10.64 -5.74
N ASP A 66 13.72 -11.93 -5.51
CA ASP A 66 12.79 -12.37 -4.47
C ASP A 66 13.45 -12.65 -3.11
N ASP A 67 14.72 -12.32 -2.91
CA ASP A 67 15.46 -12.74 -1.71
C ASP A 67 14.90 -12.16 -0.39
N VAL A 68 14.16 -11.05 -0.45
CA VAL A 68 13.56 -10.41 0.74
C VAL A 68 12.68 -11.38 1.56
N ILE A 69 11.94 -12.29 0.92
CA ILE A 69 11.07 -13.25 1.64
C ILE A 69 11.87 -14.35 2.35
N HIS A 70 13.13 -14.51 1.98
CA HIS A 70 14.05 -15.45 2.61
C HIS A 70 14.90 -14.78 3.68
N LYS A 71 15.10 -13.46 3.63
CA LYS A 71 15.82 -12.65 4.62
C LYS A 71 15.00 -12.33 5.88
N PHE A 72 13.68 -12.22 5.76
CA PHE A 72 12.75 -11.96 6.86
C PHE A 72 11.83 -13.16 7.13
N ASP A 73 11.40 -13.34 8.37
CA ASP A 73 10.42 -14.41 8.71
C ASP A 73 9.00 -14.03 8.22
N TYR A 74 8.70 -12.73 8.18
CA TYR A 74 7.43 -12.18 7.67
C TYR A 74 7.67 -10.96 6.77
N VAL A 75 6.95 -10.88 5.65
CA VAL A 75 6.93 -9.70 4.76
C VAL A 75 5.49 -9.29 4.51
N PHE A 76 5.11 -8.11 4.97
CA PHE A 76 3.78 -7.54 4.83
C PHE A 76 3.80 -6.37 3.84
N ALA A 77 3.53 -6.66 2.56
CA ALA A 77 3.39 -5.63 1.52
C ALA A 77 1.95 -5.10 1.48
N GLU A 78 1.78 -3.89 0.94
CA GLU A 78 0.49 -3.18 0.87
C GLU A 78 -0.25 -3.19 2.22
N ASN A 79 0.47 -2.83 3.30
CA ASN A 79 0.02 -2.83 4.69
C ASN A 79 -0.49 -4.21 5.18
N GLY A 80 0.11 -5.29 4.67
CA GLY A 80 -0.23 -6.66 5.04
C GLY A 80 -1.43 -7.23 4.30
N THR A 81 -1.91 -6.57 3.24
CA THR A 81 -2.87 -7.21 2.33
C THR A 81 -2.20 -8.29 1.48
N VAL A 82 -0.88 -8.19 1.28
CA VAL A 82 -0.04 -9.26 0.75
C VAL A 82 0.93 -9.70 1.84
N GLN A 83 0.90 -10.98 2.21
CA GLN A 83 1.70 -11.52 3.31
C GLN A 83 2.53 -12.68 2.84
N TYR A 84 3.83 -12.63 3.12
CA TYR A 84 4.72 -13.78 3.03
C TYR A 84 5.14 -14.19 4.42
N LYS A 85 5.24 -15.50 4.64
CA LYS A 85 5.71 -16.11 5.86
C LYS A 85 6.65 -17.26 5.51
N ASP A 86 7.83 -17.25 6.11
CA ASP A 86 8.84 -18.30 5.92
C ASP A 86 9.13 -18.57 4.42
N GLY A 87 9.29 -17.51 3.63
CA GLY A 87 9.56 -17.57 2.20
C GLY A 87 8.37 -17.97 1.31
N LYS A 88 7.16 -18.10 1.85
CA LYS A 88 5.96 -18.51 1.11
C LYS A 88 4.88 -17.45 1.17
N LEU A 89 4.18 -17.25 0.07
CA LEU A 89 2.96 -16.43 0.06
C LEU A 89 1.94 -17.09 1.00
N PHE A 90 1.59 -16.39 2.08
CA PHE A 90 0.67 -16.86 3.10
C PHE A 90 -0.76 -16.44 2.78
N SER A 91 -0.96 -15.16 2.48
CA SER A 91 -2.28 -14.63 2.13
C SER A 91 -2.18 -13.43 1.20
N LYS A 92 -3.14 -13.32 0.30
CA LYS A 92 -3.37 -12.13 -0.52
C LYS A 92 -4.84 -11.75 -0.42
N HIS A 93 -5.12 -10.65 0.26
CA HIS A 93 -6.47 -10.10 0.40
C HIS A 93 -6.70 -9.09 -0.72
N ALA A 94 -7.54 -9.48 -1.67
CA ALA A 94 -8.00 -8.59 -2.72
C ALA A 94 -9.32 -7.94 -2.28
N ILE A 95 -9.45 -6.62 -2.47
CA ILE A 95 -10.58 -5.83 -1.99
C ILE A 95 -11.94 -6.37 -2.46
N GLN A 96 -12.01 -6.93 -3.67
CA GLN A 96 -13.22 -7.54 -4.22
C GLN A 96 -13.71 -8.74 -3.41
N ASN A 97 -12.80 -9.53 -2.83
CA ASN A 97 -13.16 -10.68 -2.01
C ASN A 97 -13.70 -10.24 -0.63
N HIS A 98 -13.31 -9.06 -0.16
CA HIS A 98 -13.77 -8.52 1.12
C HIS A 98 -15.10 -7.78 1.00
N LEU A 99 -15.24 -6.93 -0.03
CA LEU A 99 -16.44 -6.11 -0.23
C LEU A 99 -17.57 -6.84 -0.96
N GLY A 100 -17.23 -7.85 -1.79
CA GLY A 100 -18.13 -8.44 -2.76
C GLY A 100 -18.30 -7.57 -4.01
N GLU A 101 -18.60 -8.22 -5.14
CA GLU A 101 -18.70 -7.55 -6.45
C GLU A 101 -19.82 -6.51 -6.51
N GLU A 102 -20.95 -6.74 -5.84
CA GLU A 102 -22.09 -5.81 -5.87
C GLU A 102 -21.74 -4.45 -5.25
N LEU A 103 -21.23 -4.44 -4.01
CA LEU A 103 -20.80 -3.21 -3.34
C LEU A 103 -19.63 -2.55 -4.07
N LEU A 104 -18.72 -3.36 -4.60
CA LEU A 104 -17.58 -2.86 -5.35
C LEU A 104 -18.02 -2.13 -6.63
N GLN A 105 -18.93 -2.72 -7.40
CA GLN A 105 -19.46 -2.10 -8.61
C GLN A 105 -20.30 -0.87 -8.29
N ASP A 106 -21.10 -0.88 -7.22
CA ASP A 106 -21.81 0.32 -6.74
C ASP A 106 -20.86 1.48 -6.48
N LEU A 107 -19.75 1.22 -5.78
CA LEU A 107 -18.71 2.21 -5.50
C LEU A 107 -18.09 2.75 -6.78
N ILE A 108 -17.66 1.86 -7.69
CA ILE A 108 -17.06 2.26 -8.98
C ILE A 108 -18.04 3.12 -9.77
N ASN A 109 -19.27 2.64 -9.94
CA ASN A 109 -20.29 3.31 -10.74
C ASN A 109 -20.66 4.68 -10.17
N PHE A 110 -20.76 4.79 -8.84
CA PHE A 110 -20.94 6.07 -8.18
C PHE A 110 -19.77 7.02 -8.47
N CYS A 111 -18.53 6.54 -8.35
CA CYS A 111 -17.34 7.35 -8.58
C CYS A 111 -17.27 7.84 -10.03
N LEU A 112 -17.53 6.98 -11.01
CA LEU A 112 -17.55 7.31 -12.42
C LEU A 112 -18.60 8.37 -12.74
N ARG A 113 -19.84 8.19 -12.24
CA ARG A 113 -20.92 9.18 -12.41
C ARG A 113 -20.55 10.53 -11.79
N TYR A 114 -20.07 10.53 -10.55
CA TYR A 114 -19.69 11.76 -9.84
C TYR A 114 -18.57 12.50 -10.57
N MET A 115 -17.50 11.80 -10.97
CA MET A 115 -16.38 12.38 -11.72
C MET A 115 -16.77 12.83 -13.13
N GLY A 116 -17.77 12.20 -13.75
CA GLY A 116 -18.34 12.64 -15.02
C GLY A 116 -18.90 14.06 -14.97
N LEU A 117 -19.44 14.47 -13.82
CA LEU A 117 -20.04 15.79 -13.62
C LEU A 117 -19.04 16.88 -13.21
N ILE A 118 -17.87 16.51 -12.68
CA ILE A 118 -16.82 17.49 -12.34
C ILE A 118 -16.20 18.02 -13.63
N LYS A 119 -16.26 19.33 -13.86
CA LYS A 119 -15.50 20.00 -14.94
C LYS A 119 -14.16 20.46 -14.39
N LEU A 120 -13.08 20.03 -15.04
CA LEU A 120 -11.70 20.44 -14.72
C LEU A 120 -11.06 21.02 -15.99
N PRO A 121 -10.06 21.90 -15.86
CA PRO A 121 -9.29 22.36 -17.02
C PRO A 121 -8.67 21.21 -17.81
N LYS A 122 -8.25 20.15 -17.10
CA LYS A 122 -7.63 18.96 -17.68
C LYS A 122 -8.17 17.70 -17.00
N LYS A 123 -8.43 16.67 -17.80
CA LYS A 123 -8.63 15.28 -17.38
C LYS A 123 -7.70 14.40 -18.19
N ARG A 124 -7.18 13.35 -17.56
CA ARG A 124 -6.28 12.37 -18.18
C ARG A 124 -6.93 10.98 -18.07
N GLY A 125 -6.17 9.95 -17.71
CA GLY A 125 -6.65 8.59 -17.53
C GLY A 125 -6.38 8.07 -16.12
N THR A 126 -6.78 6.82 -15.88
CA THR A 126 -6.60 6.14 -14.58
C THR A 126 -7.27 6.92 -13.45
N PHE A 127 -8.58 7.17 -13.59
CA PHE A 127 -9.42 7.84 -12.58
C PHE A 127 -9.70 6.95 -11.37
N ILE A 128 -9.75 5.63 -11.60
CA ILE A 128 -9.95 4.60 -10.60
C ILE A 128 -8.81 3.59 -10.79
N GLU A 129 -7.96 3.44 -9.79
CA GLU A 129 -6.84 2.50 -9.78
C GLU A 129 -7.08 1.46 -8.67
N PHE A 130 -7.19 0.20 -9.08
CA PHE A 130 -7.29 -0.93 -8.18
C PHE A 130 -5.94 -1.29 -7.58
N ARG A 131 -5.93 -1.45 -6.26
CA ARG A 131 -4.84 -2.06 -5.48
C ARG A 131 -5.41 -3.20 -4.66
N ASN A 132 -4.55 -4.04 -4.05
CA ASN A 132 -5.06 -5.21 -3.34
C ASN A 132 -5.90 -4.78 -2.13
N GLY A 133 -5.46 -3.77 -1.37
CA GLY A 133 -6.17 -3.29 -0.18
C GLY A 133 -7.06 -2.07 -0.33
N MET A 134 -7.04 -1.38 -1.48
CA MET A 134 -7.74 -0.11 -1.65
C MET A 134 -8.02 0.23 -3.11
N ILE A 135 -8.89 1.21 -3.32
CA ILE A 135 -9.16 1.81 -4.62
C ILE A 135 -8.76 3.27 -4.55
N ASN A 136 -7.80 3.67 -5.39
CA ASN A 136 -7.41 5.06 -5.52
C ASN A 136 -8.30 5.76 -6.54
N ILE A 137 -8.88 6.88 -6.14
CA ILE A 137 -9.77 7.69 -6.98
C ILE A 137 -9.11 9.06 -7.22
N SER A 138 -8.94 9.45 -8.48
CA SER A 138 -8.32 10.73 -8.88
C SER A 138 -9.22 11.46 -9.88
N PRO A 139 -9.82 12.61 -9.51
CA PRO A 139 -10.67 13.38 -10.43
C PRO A 139 -9.95 13.87 -11.70
N ILE A 140 -8.66 14.25 -11.59
CA ILE A 140 -7.83 14.62 -12.74
C ILE A 140 -7.34 13.39 -13.53
N GLY A 141 -7.25 12.22 -12.88
CA GLY A 141 -6.63 11.01 -13.40
C GLY A 141 -5.16 10.87 -12.99
N ARG A 142 -4.70 9.66 -12.65
CA ARG A 142 -3.33 9.43 -12.16
C ARG A 142 -2.26 9.56 -13.23
N SER A 143 -2.62 9.50 -14.51
CA SER A 143 -1.68 9.64 -15.64
C SER A 143 -1.41 11.11 -16.04
N CYS A 144 -1.69 12.07 -15.17
CA CYS A 144 -1.33 13.48 -15.37
C CYS A 144 0.15 13.74 -15.16
N THR A 145 0.66 14.81 -15.79
CA THR A 145 2.03 15.28 -15.56
C THR A 145 2.16 15.94 -14.18
N GLN A 146 3.39 16.23 -13.76
CA GLN A 146 3.63 16.92 -12.50
C GLN A 146 3.05 18.33 -12.50
N GLU A 147 3.18 19.08 -13.60
CA GLU A 147 2.61 20.43 -13.71
C GLU A 147 1.09 20.40 -13.60
N GLU A 148 0.45 19.45 -14.27
CA GLU A 148 -1.01 19.25 -14.22
C GLU A 148 -1.50 18.86 -12.82
N ARG A 149 -0.71 18.05 -12.11
CA ARG A 149 -0.99 17.68 -10.73
C ARG A 149 -0.94 18.89 -9.80
N ILE A 150 0.06 19.76 -9.96
CA ILE A 150 0.19 20.99 -9.18
C ILE A 150 -1.00 21.91 -9.46
N GLU A 151 -1.34 22.11 -10.74
CA GLU A 151 -2.52 22.90 -11.13
C GLU A 151 -3.82 22.37 -10.50
N PHE A 152 -4.03 21.05 -10.54
CA PHE A 152 -5.18 20.42 -9.87
C PHE A 152 -5.14 20.59 -8.35
N SER A 153 -3.97 20.51 -7.73
CA SER A 153 -3.81 20.73 -6.28
C SER A 153 -4.30 22.11 -5.87
N GLU A 154 -3.94 23.16 -6.62
CA GLU A 154 -4.37 24.53 -6.34
C GLU A 154 -5.87 24.72 -6.57
N ILE A 155 -6.43 24.11 -7.63
CA ILE A 155 -7.88 24.12 -7.87
C ILE A 155 -8.62 23.39 -6.75
N ASP A 156 -8.14 22.21 -6.33
CA ASP A 156 -8.75 21.42 -5.26
C ASP A 156 -8.73 22.14 -3.91
N LYS A 157 -7.65 22.89 -3.59
CA LYS A 157 -7.59 23.74 -2.39
C LYS A 157 -8.68 24.80 -2.39
N ARG A 158 -8.89 25.46 -3.53
CA ARG A 158 -9.90 26.54 -3.67
C ARG A 158 -11.32 26.00 -3.71
N GLU A 159 -11.56 24.94 -4.46
CA GLU A 159 -12.92 24.46 -4.79
C GLU A 159 -13.36 23.27 -3.92
N LYS A 160 -12.44 22.69 -3.15
CA LYS A 160 -12.65 21.57 -2.22
C LYS A 160 -13.24 20.34 -2.93
N ILE A 161 -12.74 20.04 -4.13
CA ILE A 161 -13.31 19.00 -5.01
C ILE A 161 -13.26 17.63 -4.33
N ARG A 162 -12.09 17.21 -3.86
CA ARG A 162 -11.90 15.91 -3.19
C ARG A 162 -12.63 15.83 -1.85
N GLU A 163 -12.69 16.93 -1.10
CA GLU A 163 -13.41 17.00 0.18
C GLU A 163 -14.92 16.77 -0.04
N LYS A 164 -15.52 17.51 -0.99
CA LYS A 164 -16.93 17.34 -1.38
C LYS A 164 -17.20 15.93 -1.89
N PHE A 165 -16.30 15.38 -2.70
CA PHE A 165 -16.44 14.03 -3.22
C PHE A 165 -16.39 12.96 -2.11
N VAL A 166 -15.43 13.06 -1.19
CA VAL A 166 -15.36 12.16 -0.01
C VAL A 166 -16.60 12.30 0.87
N ALA A 167 -17.13 13.51 1.05
CA ALA A 167 -18.37 13.71 1.80
C ALA A 167 -19.57 13.02 1.12
N ALA A 168 -19.68 13.13 -0.20
CA ALA A 168 -20.71 12.43 -0.97
C ALA A 168 -20.58 10.90 -0.87
N LEU A 169 -19.36 10.37 -0.96
CA LEU A 169 -19.08 8.94 -0.79
C LEU A 169 -19.44 8.43 0.62
N LYS A 170 -19.05 9.17 1.67
CA LYS A 170 -19.40 8.82 3.06
C LYS A 170 -20.90 8.78 3.28
N LYS A 171 -21.65 9.69 2.65
CA LYS A 171 -23.10 9.73 2.73
C LYS A 171 -23.74 8.55 1.97
N GLU A 172 -23.32 8.32 0.73
CA GLU A 172 -23.88 7.26 -0.13
C GLU A 172 -23.62 5.85 0.44
N PHE A 173 -22.42 5.61 0.97
CA PHE A 173 -21.99 4.30 1.46
C PHE A 173 -21.98 4.20 2.99
N ALA A 174 -22.79 5.02 3.66
CA ALA A 174 -22.91 4.99 5.11
C ALA A 174 -23.31 3.59 5.60
N GLY A 175 -22.61 3.07 6.62
CA GLY A 175 -22.86 1.74 7.19
C GLY A 175 -22.31 0.57 6.38
N LYS A 176 -21.77 0.79 5.17
CA LYS A 176 -21.25 -0.28 4.29
C LYS A 176 -19.77 -0.65 4.53
N GLY A 177 -19.20 -0.28 5.68
CA GLY A 177 -17.84 -0.65 6.07
C GLY A 177 -16.69 0.03 5.31
N LEU A 178 -16.97 1.01 4.44
CA LEU A 178 -15.94 1.74 3.69
C LEU A 178 -15.28 2.85 4.52
N ARG A 179 -13.97 3.01 4.35
CA ARG A 179 -13.19 4.12 4.91
C ARG A 179 -12.55 4.92 3.78
N PHE A 180 -12.53 6.24 3.93
CA PHE A 180 -12.03 7.16 2.91
C PHE A 180 -10.95 8.06 3.51
N THR A 181 -9.78 8.07 2.86
CA THR A 181 -8.64 8.91 3.24
C THR A 181 -8.25 9.77 2.04
N LYS A 182 -7.96 11.04 2.28
CA LYS A 182 -7.44 11.94 1.25
C LYS A 182 -5.95 11.63 1.07
N GLY A 183 -5.54 11.20 -0.12
CA GLY A 183 -4.11 11.03 -0.44
C GLY A 183 -3.38 12.37 -0.49
N ASP A 184 -2.15 12.38 0.01
CA ASP A 184 -1.29 13.57 -0.01
C ASP A 184 -0.95 13.98 -1.45
N VAL A 185 -0.94 15.29 -1.66
CA VAL A 185 -0.52 15.92 -2.92
C VAL A 185 0.77 16.65 -2.60
N MET A 186 1.86 15.87 -2.48
CA MET A 186 3.20 16.44 -2.60
C MET A 186 3.51 16.63 -4.08
#